data_AF-A0A4Q3SWM6-F1
#
_entry.id   AF-A0A4Q3SWM6-F1
#
_cell.length_a   1.000
_cell.length_b   1.000
_cell.length_c   1.000
_cell.angle_alpha   90.00
_cell.angle_beta   90.00
_cell.angle_gamma   90.00
#
_symmetry.space_group_name_H-M   'P 1'
#
loop_
_entity.id
_entity.type
_entity.pdbx_description
1 polymer ?
#
loop_
_entity_poly.entity_id
_entity_poly.type
_entity_poly.pdbx_seq_one_letter_code
_entity_poly.pdbx_strand_id
1 'polypeptide(L)'
;MSKKNIYKGILLAVIATIVWSGNFIVARGVIKQIPPVNLAFYRWLTGTMILLPIAWKKFSAEWPVIKANAKYLFWVAISGITLYNTFLYVAGHHVPAINLALIATTTSPLMVIVLAAVFLKEKITWLRFVGLLLCLAGVLLLMSRGDLDKLLGFRFTTGDWWILLGALCFAVYN
;
A
#
# COMPACT_ATOMS: atom_id res chain seq x y z
N MET A 1 -27.39 2.97 8.56
CA MET A 1 -26.25 2.69 9.46
C MET A 1 -26.33 3.59 10.69
N SER A 2 -26.36 3.05 11.91
CA SER A 2 -26.47 3.86 13.14
C SER A 2 -25.27 4.80 13.30
N LYS A 3 -25.50 6.08 13.66
CA LYS A 3 -24.46 7.11 13.85
C LYS A 3 -23.29 6.63 14.74
N LYS A 4 -23.56 5.74 15.71
CA LYS A 4 -22.55 5.16 16.62
C LYS A 4 -21.51 4.27 15.91
N ASN A 5 -21.87 3.67 14.78
CA ASN A 5 -20.95 2.86 13.96
C ASN A 5 -20.04 3.74 13.09
N ILE A 6 -20.50 4.93 12.71
CA ILE A 6 -19.69 5.88 11.93
C ILE A 6 -18.54 6.41 12.78
N TYR A 7 -18.79 6.84 14.02
CA TYR A 7 -17.73 7.32 14.92
C TYR A 7 -16.71 6.23 15.28
N LYS A 8 -17.17 4.99 15.51
CA LYS A 8 -16.26 3.85 15.71
C LYS A 8 -15.41 3.58 14.46
N GLY A 9 -16.01 3.65 13.27
CA GLY A 9 -15.29 3.51 12.00
C GLY A 9 -14.23 4.59 11.80
N ILE A 10 -14.58 5.86 12.08
CA ILE A 10 -13.63 6.99 12.01
C ILE A 10 -12.49 6.80 13.02
N LEU A 11 -12.80 6.41 14.27
CA LEU A 11 -11.77 6.18 15.29
C LEU A 11 -10.81 5.06 14.88
N LEU A 12 -11.33 3.95 14.37
CA LEU A 12 -10.51 2.84 13.87
C LEU A 12 -9.64 3.27 12.68
N ALA A 13 -10.19 4.09 11.77
CA ALA A 13 -9.44 4.62 10.64
C ALA A 13 -8.30 5.55 11.10
N VAL A 14 -8.56 6.43 12.08
CA VAL A 14 -7.52 7.30 12.65
C VAL A 14 -6.42 6.46 13.32
N ILE A 15 -6.78 5.45 14.11
CA ILE A 15 -5.82 4.54 14.73
C ILE A 15 -5.00 3.81 13.65
N ALA A 16 -5.65 3.31 12.60
CA ALA A 16 -4.97 2.66 11.48
C ALA A 16 -3.96 3.60 10.81
N THR A 17 -4.33 4.87 10.58
CA THR A 17 -3.45 5.90 10.01
C THR A 17 -2.26 6.21 10.92
N ILE A 18 -2.46 6.29 12.24
CA ILE A 18 -1.38 6.50 13.22
C ILE A 18 -0.41 5.32 13.19
N VAL A 19 -0.93 4.09 13.22
CA VAL A 19 -0.13 2.86 13.18
C VAL A 19 0.68 2.77 11.88
N TRP A 20 0.05 3.05 10.74
CA TRP A 20 0.73 3.07 9.44
C TRP A 20 1.78 4.18 9.33
N SER A 21 1.46 5.39 9.81
CA SER A 21 2.40 6.52 9.80
C SER A 21 3.61 6.24 10.69
N GLY A 22 3.38 5.72 11.89
CA GLY A 22 4.44 5.26 12.80
C GLY A 22 5.29 4.16 12.16
N ASN A 23 4.67 3.26 11.38
CA ASN A 23 5.40 2.23 10.67
C ASN A 23 6.40 2.81 9.66
N PHE A 24 6.02 3.79 8.85
CA PHE A 24 6.94 4.43 7.90
C PHE A 24 8.12 5.14 8.60
N ILE A 25 7.87 5.76 9.75
CA ILE A 25 8.90 6.44 10.55
C ILE A 25 9.92 5.41 11.08
N VAL A 26 9.43 4.34 11.70
CA VAL A 26 10.28 3.26 12.23
C VAL A 26 11.05 2.57 11.11
N ALA A 27 10.38 2.24 10.01
CA ALA A 27 11.00 1.64 8.82
C ALA A 27 12.15 2.49 8.30
N ARG A 28 11.98 3.82 8.27
CA ARG A 28 13.05 4.74 7.87
C ARG A 28 14.21 4.79 8.87
N GLY A 29 13.94 4.68 10.18
CA GLY A 29 14.98 4.62 11.21
C GLY A 29 15.95 3.44 11.02
N VAL A 30 15.45 2.31 10.53
CA VAL A 30 16.24 1.08 10.33
C VAL A 30 16.71 0.86 8.89
N ILE A 31 16.25 1.69 7.94
CA ILE A 31 16.49 1.54 6.50
C ILE A 31 17.98 1.60 6.13
N LYS A 32 18.82 2.32 6.90
CA LYS A 32 20.27 2.38 6.62
C LYS A 32 21.04 1.17 7.15
N GLN A 33 20.45 0.40 8.05
CA GLN A 33 21.11 -0.69 8.76
C GLN A 33 20.69 -2.07 8.23
N ILE A 34 19.47 -2.18 7.70
CA ILE A 34 18.88 -3.43 7.25
C ILE A 34 18.49 -3.29 5.77
N PRO A 35 18.93 -4.20 4.88
CA PRO A 35 18.46 -4.24 3.50
C PRO A 35 16.93 -4.34 3.41
N PRO A 36 16.29 -3.72 2.40
CA PRO A 36 14.83 -3.59 2.33
C PRO A 36 14.11 -4.95 2.26
N VAL A 37 14.69 -5.90 1.54
CA VAL A 37 14.19 -7.28 1.43
C VAL A 37 14.22 -7.98 2.79
N ASN A 38 15.31 -7.79 3.54
CA ASN A 38 15.46 -8.40 4.87
C ASN A 38 14.47 -7.78 5.86
N LEU A 39 14.27 -6.47 5.79
CA LEU A 39 13.28 -5.78 6.63
C LEU A 39 11.86 -6.30 6.37
N ALA A 40 11.48 -6.43 5.10
CA ALA A 40 10.19 -7.01 4.71
C ALA A 40 10.06 -8.46 5.19
N PHE A 41 11.11 -9.28 4.99
CA PHE A 41 11.13 -10.68 5.42
C PHE A 41 10.95 -10.83 6.93
N TYR A 42 11.76 -10.15 7.74
CA TYR A 42 11.67 -10.24 9.21
C TYR A 42 10.34 -9.68 9.73
N ARG A 43 9.82 -8.62 9.12
CA ARG A 43 8.51 -8.05 9.50
C ARG A 43 7.37 -9.04 9.27
N TRP A 44 7.33 -9.69 8.11
CA TRP A 44 6.28 -10.67 7.82
C TRP A 44 6.50 -11.97 8.59
N LEU A 45 7.74 -12.42 8.75
CA LEU A 45 8.06 -13.60 9.55
C LEU A 45 7.62 -13.43 11.01
N THR A 46 7.95 -12.30 11.64
CA THR A 46 7.54 -12.01 13.02
C THR A 46 6.03 -11.88 13.14
N GLY A 47 5.38 -11.19 12.19
CA GLY A 47 3.93 -11.11 12.12
C GLY A 47 3.28 -12.49 12.03
N THR A 48 3.75 -13.35 11.13
CA THR A 48 3.28 -14.72 10.98
C THR A 48 3.54 -15.55 12.23
N MET A 49 4.73 -15.48 12.83
CA MET A 49 5.04 -16.25 14.06
C MET A 49 4.14 -15.87 15.24
N ILE A 50 3.76 -14.61 15.36
CA ILE A 50 2.86 -14.14 16.43
C ILE A 50 1.40 -14.53 16.12
N LEU A 51 0.96 -14.37 14.88
CA LEU A 51 -0.41 -14.67 14.47
C LEU A 51 -0.71 -16.16 14.37
N LEU A 52 0.26 -16.97 13.93
CA LEU A 52 0.09 -18.39 13.69
C LEU A 52 -0.47 -19.15 14.90
N PRO A 53 0.06 -19.02 16.14
CA PRO A 53 -0.50 -19.72 17.29
C PRO A 53 -1.91 -19.25 17.67
N ILE A 54 -2.21 -17.96 17.46
CA ILE A 54 -3.54 -17.37 17.76
C ILE A 54 -4.58 -17.85 16.73
N ALA A 55 -4.19 -17.89 15.45
CA ALA A 55 -5.05 -18.26 14.34
C ALA A 55 -5.04 -19.77 14.04
N TRP A 56 -4.21 -20.57 14.72
CA TRP A 56 -3.95 -21.97 14.40
C TRP A 56 -5.23 -22.81 14.28
N LYS A 57 -6.16 -22.65 15.22
CA LYS A 57 -7.43 -23.39 15.21
C LYS A 57 -8.25 -23.12 13.94
N LYS A 58 -8.37 -21.85 13.53
CA LYS A 58 -9.10 -21.46 12.32
C LYS A 58 -8.36 -21.89 11.06
N PHE A 59 -7.05 -21.71 11.03
CA PHE A 59 -6.19 -22.13 9.93
C PHE A 59 -6.27 -23.64 9.67
N SER A 60 -6.24 -24.46 10.73
CA SER A 60 -6.37 -25.91 10.62
C SER A 60 -7.73 -26.35 10.08
N ALA A 61 -8.81 -25.64 10.46
CA ALA A 61 -10.17 -25.94 10.01
C ALA A 61 -10.37 -25.60 8.52
N GLU A 62 -9.74 -24.53 8.04
CA GLU A 62 -9.85 -24.07 6.65
C GLU A 62 -8.76 -24.63 5.72
N TRP A 63 -7.87 -25.48 6.23
CA TRP A 63 -6.77 -26.09 5.47
C TRP A 63 -7.18 -26.76 4.15
N PRO A 64 -8.32 -27.48 4.06
CA PRO A 64 -8.77 -28.06 2.79
C PRO A 64 -9.07 -27.00 1.71
N VAL A 65 -9.66 -25.87 2.12
CA VAL A 65 -10.00 -24.74 1.23
C VAL A 65 -8.74 -24.01 0.79
N ILE A 66 -7.77 -23.85 1.70
CA ILE A 66 -6.46 -23.28 1.42
C ILE A 66 -5.71 -24.12 0.38
N LYS A 67 -5.69 -25.45 0.53
CA LYS A 67 -5.07 -26.35 -0.45
C LYS A 67 -5.73 -26.28 -1.81
N ALA A 68 -7.07 -26.25 -1.86
CA ALA A 68 -7.81 -26.15 -3.11
C ALA A 68 -7.50 -24.85 -3.89
N ASN A 69 -7.25 -23.75 -3.16
CA ASN A 69 -6.97 -22.44 -3.75
C ASN A 69 -5.51 -22.01 -3.64
N ALA A 70 -4.58 -22.95 -3.41
CA ALA A 70 -3.18 -22.64 -3.11
C ALA A 70 -2.50 -21.80 -4.21
N LYS A 71 -2.83 -22.07 -5.49
CA LYS A 71 -2.29 -21.29 -6.62
C LYS A 71 -2.78 -19.84 -6.60
N TYR A 72 -4.06 -19.62 -6.32
CA TYR A 72 -4.63 -18.27 -6.17
C TYR A 72 -4.00 -17.54 -4.98
N LEU A 73 -3.94 -18.20 -3.82
CA LEU A 73 -3.33 -17.65 -2.61
C LEU A 73 -1.86 -17.28 -2.82
N PHE A 74 -1.12 -18.09 -3.57
CA PHE A 74 0.28 -17.83 -3.90
C PHE A 74 0.45 -16.56 -4.72
N TRP A 75 -0.35 -16.37 -5.78
CA TRP A 75 -0.28 -15.16 -6.61
C TRP A 75 -0.68 -13.91 -5.83
N VAL A 76 -1.72 -14.00 -5.01
CA VAL A 76 -2.20 -12.91 -4.15
C VAL A 76 -1.15 -12.54 -3.08
N ALA A 77 -0.52 -13.54 -2.46
CA ALA A 77 0.54 -13.31 -1.49
C ALA A 77 1.78 -12.68 -2.14
N ILE A 78 2.18 -13.16 -3.33
CA ILE A 78 3.31 -12.59 -4.06
C ILE A 78 3.04 -11.14 -4.46
N SER A 79 1.88 -10.84 -5.05
CA SER A 79 1.58 -9.49 -5.53
C SER A 79 1.38 -8.51 -4.37
N GLY A 80 0.45 -8.80 -3.46
CA GLY A 80 0.03 -7.84 -2.43
C GLY A 80 0.93 -7.78 -1.21
N ILE A 81 1.55 -8.90 -0.82
CA ILE A 81 2.32 -8.97 0.42
C ILE A 81 3.81 -8.83 0.11
N THR A 82 4.35 -9.67 -0.76
CA THR A 82 5.80 -9.73 -1.00
C THR A 82 6.29 -8.60 -1.90
N LEU A 83 5.81 -8.52 -3.16
CA LEU A 83 6.30 -7.57 -4.16
C LEU A 83 5.95 -6.14 -3.78
N TYR A 84 4.68 -5.88 -3.44
CA TYR A 84 4.25 -4.55 -3.02
C TYR A 84 5.08 -3.99 -1.86
N ASN A 85 5.23 -4.74 -0.76
CA ASN A 85 6.03 -4.25 0.38
C ASN A 85 7.50 -4.10 0.00
N THR A 86 8.08 -5.05 -0.73
CA THR A 86 9.49 -4.98 -1.11
C THR A 86 9.78 -3.75 -1.95
N PHE A 87 8.95 -3.48 -2.97
CA PHE A 87 9.09 -2.29 -3.80
C PHE A 87 8.87 -1.00 -3.00
N LEU A 88 7.94 -1.01 -2.05
CA LEU A 88 7.70 0.11 -1.14
C LEU A 88 8.91 0.37 -0.23
N TYR A 89 9.54 -0.66 0.33
CA TYR A 89 10.75 -0.49 1.14
C TYR A 89 11.93 -0.04 0.28
N VAL A 90 12.15 -0.63 -0.89
CA VAL A 90 13.20 -0.23 -1.84
C VAL A 90 13.04 1.23 -2.24
N ALA A 91 11.83 1.68 -2.58
CA ALA A 91 11.54 3.08 -2.86
C ALA A 91 11.87 3.99 -1.66
N GLY A 92 11.67 3.52 -0.43
CA GLY A 92 11.96 4.27 0.80
C GLY A 92 13.43 4.59 1.04
N HIS A 93 14.34 3.83 0.41
CA HIS A 93 15.77 4.15 0.38
C HIS A 93 16.08 5.32 -0.56
N HIS A 94 15.29 5.51 -1.62
CA HIS A 94 15.54 6.53 -2.64
C HIS A 94 14.75 7.82 -2.42
N VAL A 95 13.56 7.73 -1.81
CA VAL A 95 12.59 8.83 -1.73
C VAL A 95 12.26 9.14 -0.26
N PRO A 96 11.98 10.41 0.12
CA PRO A 96 11.55 10.76 1.47
C PRO A 96 10.31 9.97 1.92
N ALA A 97 10.23 9.59 3.20
CA ALA A 97 9.09 8.82 3.73
C ALA A 97 7.73 9.53 3.53
N ILE A 98 7.71 10.86 3.57
CA ILE A 98 6.52 11.66 3.24
C ILE A 98 6.09 11.39 1.79
N ASN A 99 7.01 11.53 0.83
CA ASN A 99 6.70 11.33 -0.59
C ASN A 99 6.31 9.88 -0.86
N LEU A 100 6.97 8.92 -0.19
CA LEU A 100 6.64 7.52 -0.31
C LEU A 100 5.23 7.20 0.18
N ALA A 101 4.87 7.65 1.38
CA ALA A 101 3.52 7.45 1.93
C ALA A 101 2.47 8.14 1.05
N LEU A 102 2.77 9.33 0.53
CA LEU A 102 1.86 10.07 -0.33
C LEU A 102 1.60 9.36 -1.66
N ILE A 103 2.66 9.04 -2.39
CA ILE A 103 2.57 8.46 -3.72
C ILE A 103 2.02 7.03 -3.62
N ALA A 104 2.41 6.25 -2.61
CA ALA A 104 1.85 4.91 -2.42
C ALA A 104 0.35 4.95 -2.09
N THR A 105 -0.08 5.85 -1.21
CA THR A 105 -1.50 5.94 -0.80
C THR A 105 -2.40 6.47 -1.92
N THR A 106 -1.87 7.33 -2.79
CA THR A 106 -2.65 7.90 -3.89
C THR A 106 -2.54 7.11 -5.18
N THR A 107 -1.37 6.62 -5.57
CA THR A 107 -1.21 5.88 -6.84
C THR A 107 -1.84 4.50 -6.79
N SER A 108 -1.93 3.88 -5.61
CA SER A 108 -2.59 2.58 -5.43
C SER A 108 -4.06 2.60 -5.88
N PRO A 109 -4.94 3.49 -5.38
CA PRO A 109 -6.33 3.56 -5.86
C PRO A 109 -6.46 4.00 -7.32
N LEU A 110 -5.52 4.80 -7.86
CA LEU A 110 -5.49 5.12 -9.29
C LEU A 110 -5.32 3.85 -10.13
N MET A 111 -4.31 3.04 -9.80
CA MET A 111 -4.01 1.79 -10.51
C MET A 111 -5.15 0.78 -10.37
N VAL A 112 -5.79 0.69 -9.19
CA VAL A 112 -6.97 -0.16 -8.97
C VAL A 112 -8.11 0.26 -9.88
N ILE A 113 -8.44 1.55 -9.97
CA ILE A 113 -9.54 2.04 -10.81
C ILE A 113 -9.27 1.75 -12.30
N VAL A 114 -8.03 1.97 -12.76
CA VAL A 114 -7.64 1.70 -14.15
C VAL A 114 -7.72 0.21 -14.45
N LEU A 115 -7.15 -0.64 -13.60
CA LEU A 115 -7.18 -2.09 -13.79
C LEU A 115 -8.60 -2.65 -13.69
N ALA A 116 -9.45 -2.14 -12.78
CA ALA A 116 -10.86 -2.51 -12.71
C ALA A 116 -11.63 -2.14 -13.98
N ALA A 117 -11.36 -0.96 -14.55
CA ALA A 117 -11.97 -0.57 -15.83
C ALA A 117 -11.52 -1.46 -17.00
N VAL A 118 -10.25 -1.88 -17.02
CA VAL A 118 -9.70 -2.70 -18.11
C VAL A 118 -10.09 -4.18 -17.98
N PHE A 119 -9.92 -4.78 -16.80
CA PHE A 119 -10.13 -6.22 -16.57
C PHE A 119 -11.56 -6.55 -16.18
N LEU A 120 -12.18 -5.77 -15.29
CA LEU A 120 -13.55 -6.01 -14.83
C LEU A 120 -14.60 -5.28 -15.71
N LYS A 121 -14.16 -4.45 -16.67
CA LYS A 121 -15.03 -3.64 -17.54
C LYS A 121 -16.00 -2.75 -16.75
N GLU A 122 -15.62 -2.33 -15.54
CA GLU A 122 -16.43 -1.41 -14.75
C GLU A 122 -16.52 -0.03 -15.41
N LYS A 123 -17.72 0.55 -15.46
CA LYS A 123 -17.91 1.92 -15.94
C LYS A 123 -17.35 2.89 -14.91
N ILE A 124 -16.33 3.66 -15.29
CA ILE A 124 -15.82 4.76 -14.48
C ILE A 124 -16.90 5.84 -14.42
N THR A 125 -17.52 6.03 -13.26
CA THR A 125 -18.47 7.11 -13.02
C THR A 125 -17.75 8.47 -12.96
N TRP A 126 -18.44 9.54 -13.37
CA TRP A 126 -17.90 10.91 -13.32
C TRP A 126 -17.37 11.29 -11.93
N LEU A 127 -18.04 10.84 -10.87
CA LEU A 127 -17.59 11.03 -9.48
C LEU A 127 -16.22 10.39 -9.19
N ARG A 128 -15.97 9.17 -9.70
CA ARG A 128 -14.66 8.50 -9.54
C ARG A 128 -13.57 9.27 -10.29
N PHE A 129 -13.88 9.80 -11.47
CA PHE A 129 -12.94 10.60 -12.26
C PHE A 129 -12.59 11.93 -11.59
N VAL A 130 -13.59 12.66 -11.06
CA VAL A 130 -13.32 13.90 -10.31
C VAL A 130 -12.54 13.63 -9.03
N GLY A 131 -12.85 12.54 -8.31
CA GLY A 131 -12.08 12.10 -7.15
C GLY A 131 -10.62 11.77 -7.49
N LEU A 132 -10.39 11.13 -8.64
CA LEU A 132 -9.07 10.83 -9.20
C LEU A 132 -8.24 12.10 -9.38
N LEU A 133 -8.83 13.11 -10.03
CA LEU A 133 -8.18 14.40 -10.29
C LEU A 133 -7.89 15.17 -8.99
N LEU A 134 -8.83 15.16 -8.04
CA LEU A 134 -8.63 15.77 -6.73
C LEU A 134 -7.49 15.12 -5.95
N CYS A 135 -7.41 13.77 -5.95
CA CYS A 135 -6.32 13.04 -5.32
C CYS A 135 -4.97 13.37 -5.96
N LEU A 136 -4.90 13.40 -7.30
CA LEU A 136 -3.69 13.80 -8.04
C LEU A 136 -3.27 15.24 -7.70
N ALA A 137 -4.20 16.19 -7.68
CA ALA A 137 -3.92 17.57 -7.32
C ALA A 137 -3.42 17.71 -5.88
N GLY A 138 -4.03 17.00 -4.93
CA GLY A 138 -3.60 16.99 -3.53
C GLY A 138 -2.18 16.46 -3.35
N VAL A 139 -1.81 15.41 -4.10
CA VAL A 139 -0.44 14.88 -4.09
C VAL A 139 0.55 15.88 -4.64
N LEU A 140 0.27 16.49 -5.79
CA LEU A 140 1.15 17.49 -6.39
C LEU A 140 1.37 18.69 -5.47
N LEU A 141 0.33 19.16 -4.77
CA LEU A 141 0.42 20.23 -3.78
C LEU A 141 1.30 19.86 -2.58
N LEU A 142 1.15 18.66 -2.05
CA LEU A 142 1.92 18.18 -0.91
C LEU A 142 3.39 17.89 -1.27
N MET A 143 3.63 17.39 -2.50
CA MET A 143 4.97 17.17 -3.03
C MET A 143 5.69 18.50 -3.31
N SER A 144 4.98 19.49 -3.85
CA SER A 144 5.55 20.82 -4.08
C SER A 144 5.80 21.57 -2.77
N ARG A 145 5.13 21.17 -1.68
CA ARG A 145 5.07 21.92 -0.41
C ARG A 145 4.68 23.39 -0.62
N GLY A 146 3.88 23.66 -1.66
CA GLY A 146 3.48 25.02 -2.05
C GLY A 146 4.47 25.77 -2.95
N ASP A 147 5.55 25.13 -3.40
CA ASP A 147 6.62 25.75 -4.19
C ASP A 147 6.62 25.20 -5.63
N LEU A 148 6.15 26.01 -6.59
CA LEU A 148 5.98 25.61 -8.00
C LEU A 148 7.30 25.32 -8.72
N ASP A 149 8.41 25.90 -8.27
CA ASP A 149 9.72 25.63 -8.88
C ASP A 149 10.20 24.20 -8.61
N LYS A 150 9.77 23.59 -7.49
CA LYS A 150 10.03 22.18 -7.20
C LYS A 150 9.22 21.22 -8.08
N LEU A 151 8.07 21.65 -8.61
CA LEU A 151 7.28 20.88 -9.59
C LEU A 151 7.93 20.90 -10.97
N LEU A 152 8.48 22.05 -11.38
CA LEU A 152 9.14 22.21 -12.69
C LEU A 152 10.54 21.56 -12.73
N GLY A 153 11.24 21.51 -11.59
CA GLY A 153 12.51 20.79 -11.44
C GLY A 153 12.37 19.30 -11.11
N PHE A 154 11.15 18.76 -11.09
CA PHE A 154 10.89 17.39 -10.63
C PHE A 154 11.51 16.37 -11.59
N ARG A 155 12.63 15.77 -11.18
CA ARG A 155 13.24 14.66 -11.91
C ARG A 155 12.65 13.35 -11.39
N PHE A 156 12.08 12.57 -12.30
CA PHE A 156 11.70 11.18 -12.00
C PHE A 156 12.92 10.43 -11.45
N THR A 157 12.84 10.03 -10.19
CA THR A 157 13.90 9.27 -9.54
C THR A 157 13.63 7.78 -9.67
N THR A 158 14.65 6.95 -9.48
CA THR A 158 14.52 5.49 -9.49
C THR A 158 13.47 5.00 -8.47
N GLY A 159 13.27 5.72 -7.36
CA GLY A 159 12.25 5.38 -6.36
C GLY A 159 10.82 5.52 -6.87
N ASP A 160 10.53 6.46 -7.77
CA ASP A 160 9.18 6.69 -8.30
C ASP A 160 8.73 5.48 -9.15
N TRP A 161 9.66 4.87 -9.90
CA TRP A 161 9.42 3.64 -10.64
C TRP A 161 9.08 2.46 -9.73
N TRP A 162 9.79 2.32 -8.60
CA TRP A 162 9.49 1.29 -7.61
C TRP A 162 8.11 1.49 -6.98
N ILE A 163 7.69 2.73 -6.72
CA ILE A 163 6.35 3.01 -6.17
C ILE A 163 5.27 2.67 -7.20
N LEU A 164 5.47 2.97 -8.48
CA LEU A 164 4.53 2.60 -9.55
C LEU A 164 4.39 1.08 -9.70
N LEU A 165 5.51 0.34 -9.67
CA LEU A 165 5.50 -1.12 -9.66
C LEU A 165 4.79 -1.69 -8.43
N GLY A 166 5.01 -1.06 -7.26
CA GLY A 166 4.28 -1.38 -6.04
C GLY A 166 2.78 -1.18 -6.19
N ALA A 167 2.35 -0.01 -6.67
CA ALA A 167 0.95 0.30 -6.90
C ALA A 167 0.27 -0.67 -7.88
N LEU A 168 0.96 -1.11 -8.93
CA LEU A 168 0.49 -2.16 -9.83
C LEU A 168 0.30 -3.50 -9.10
N CYS A 169 1.27 -3.92 -8.29
CA CYS A 169 1.16 -5.16 -7.52
C CYS A 169 0.01 -5.11 -6.51
N PHE A 170 -0.18 -3.95 -5.86
CA PHE A 170 -1.30 -3.72 -4.96
C PHE A 170 -2.64 -3.74 -5.68
N ALA A 171 -2.69 -3.20 -6.90
CA ALA A 171 -3.90 -3.19 -7.71
C ALA A 171 -4.25 -4.57 -8.30
N VAL A 172 -3.27 -5.43 -8.58
CA VAL A 172 -3.49 -6.83 -8.95
C VAL A 172 -3.96 -7.67 -7.75
N TYR A 173 -3.57 -7.29 -6.54
CA TYR A 173 -4.00 -7.95 -5.30
C TYR A 173 -5.47 -7.67 -4.94
N ASN A 174 -5.99 -6.47 -5.25
CA ASN A 174 -7.38 -6.07 -4.95
C ASN A 174 -8.34 -6.47 -6.07
#